data_AF-A0AAW1WB70-F1
#
_entry.id   AF-A0AAW1WB70-F1
#
_cell.length_a   1.000
_cell.length_b   1.000
_cell.length_c   1.000
_cell.angle_alpha   90.00
_cell.angle_beta   90.00
_cell.angle_gamma   90.00
#
_symmetry.space_group_name_H-M   'P 1'
#
loop_
_entity.id
_entity.type
_entity.pdbx_description
1 polymer ?
#
loop_
_entity_poly.entity_id
_entity_poly.type
_entity_poly.pdbx_seq_one_letter_code
_entity_poly.pdbx_strand_id
1 'polypeptide(L)'
;MAVESPSKMLIFSEYPDGRYGNHLVFRRPFAEEFMQFCLERFEVGIWSSAQEKNVDAVLDCMKANQRTRLLSVWGQSQCTDYGFKSIEKRMKPLFFKELKKVWHHFEKKHSESDTLLIDDQPFKALLNPVISTLFILVNYLF
;
A
#
# COMPACT_ATOMS: atom_id res chain seq x y z
N MET A 1 41.59 15.79 1.69
CA MET A 1 40.75 14.59 1.50
C MET A 1 39.64 14.65 2.53
N ALA A 2 38.46 15.14 2.14
CA ALA A 2 37.27 15.04 2.98
C ALA A 2 36.61 13.71 2.67
N VAL A 3 36.45 12.86 3.68
CA VAL A 3 35.65 11.65 3.60
C VAL A 3 34.20 12.10 3.56
N GLU A 4 33.54 11.96 2.41
CA GLU A 4 32.09 12.15 2.33
C GLU A 4 31.41 11.07 3.18
N SER A 5 30.61 11.53 4.14
CA SER A 5 29.81 10.69 5.04
C SER A 5 28.67 10.00 4.27
N PRO A 6 28.41 8.69 4.49
CA PRO A 6 27.43 7.93 3.74
C PRO A 6 26.05 8.05 4.39
N SER A 7 25.17 8.93 3.90
CA SER A 7 23.71 8.91 4.16
C SER A 7 22.99 10.04 3.38
N LYS A 8 22.77 9.89 2.07
CA LYS A 8 21.67 10.63 1.44
C LYS A 8 20.38 9.98 1.90
N MET A 9 19.85 10.48 3.01
CA MET A 9 18.47 10.25 3.43
C MET A 9 17.57 10.45 2.21
N LEU A 10 16.69 9.50 1.88
CA LEU A 10 15.74 9.61 0.78
C LEU A 10 14.80 10.80 1.05
N ILE A 11 15.15 11.98 0.53
CA ILE A 11 14.40 13.21 0.78
C ILE A 11 13.13 13.17 -0.07
N PHE A 12 11.97 13.26 0.57
CA PHE A 12 10.70 13.51 -0.12
C PHE A 12 10.77 14.86 -0.86
N SER A 13 10.01 15.00 -1.95
CA SER A 13 9.88 16.29 -2.65
C SER A 13 9.48 17.40 -1.66
N GLU A 14 10.08 18.58 -1.80
CA GLU A 14 9.67 19.77 -1.03
C GLU A 14 8.24 20.24 -1.42
N TYR A 15 7.79 19.88 -2.63
CA TYR A 15 6.45 20.18 -3.13
C TYR A 15 5.57 18.93 -3.16
N PRO A 16 4.29 19.03 -2.75
CA PRO A 16 3.36 17.90 -2.80
C PRO A 16 2.98 17.57 -4.25
N ASP A 17 2.87 16.28 -4.55
CA ASP A 17 2.36 15.76 -5.83
C ASP A 17 0.85 16.00 -5.99
N GLY A 18 0.14 16.17 -4.88
CA GLY A 18 -1.29 16.42 -4.89
C GLY A 18 -1.83 16.86 -3.54
N ARG A 19 -3.13 17.13 -3.51
CA ARG A 19 -3.83 17.58 -2.31
C ARG A 19 -5.25 17.05 -2.32
N TYR A 20 -5.71 16.62 -1.15
CA TYR A 20 -7.11 16.24 -0.94
C TYR A 20 -7.64 16.83 0.37
N GLY A 21 -8.55 17.79 0.24
CA GLY A 21 -8.99 18.62 1.36
C GLY A 21 -7.79 19.32 2.02
N ASN A 22 -7.55 19.00 3.29
CA ASN A 22 -6.41 19.54 4.06
C ASN A 22 -5.18 18.62 4.07
N HIS A 23 -5.21 17.49 3.36
CA HIS A 23 -4.10 16.55 3.32
C HIS A 23 -3.27 16.76 2.07
N LEU A 24 -1.95 16.82 2.25
CA LEU A 24 -0.97 16.84 1.18
C LEU A 24 -0.57 15.40 0.83
N VAL A 25 -0.41 15.13 -0.47
CA VAL A 25 0.06 13.85 -0.98
C VAL A 25 1.47 14.04 -1.49
N PHE A 26 2.40 13.24 -0.95
CA PHE A 26 3.79 13.19 -1.40
C PHE A 26 4.06 11.79 -1.91
N ARG A 27 4.60 11.70 -3.13
CA ARG A 27 5.04 10.44 -3.70
C ARG A 27 6.39 10.08 -3.10
N ARG A 28 6.54 8.82 -2.70
CA ARG A 28 7.85 8.33 -2.25
C ARG A 28 8.84 8.24 -3.42
N PRO A 29 10.12 8.52 -3.17
CA PRO A 29 11.17 8.30 -4.16
C PRO A 29 11.09 6.89 -4.75
N PHE A 30 11.20 6.80 -6.08
CA PHE A 30 11.12 5.57 -6.85
C PHE A 30 9.77 4.84 -6.87
N ALA A 31 8.71 5.40 -6.29
CA ALA A 31 7.40 4.73 -6.26
C ALA A 31 6.82 4.50 -7.65
N GLU A 32 7.09 5.40 -8.60
CA GLU A 32 6.59 5.27 -9.97
C GLU A 32 7.30 4.16 -10.74
N GLU A 33 8.63 4.10 -10.64
CA GLU A 33 9.48 3.08 -11.24
C GLU A 33 9.20 1.71 -10.62
N PHE A 34 9.00 1.65 -9.30
CA PHE A 34 8.58 0.45 -8.60
C PHE A 34 7.21 -0.03 -9.08
N MET A 35 6.24 0.87 -9.18
CA MET A 35 4.91 0.53 -9.68
C MET A 35 4.96 0.03 -11.13
N GLN A 36 5.78 0.66 -11.98
CA GLN A 36 6.01 0.19 -13.35
C GLN A 36 6.60 -1.23 -13.36
N PHE A 37 7.63 -1.48 -12.55
CA PHE A 37 8.26 -2.79 -12.41
C PHE A 37 7.25 -3.87 -12.00
N CYS A 38 6.39 -3.57 -11.02
CA CYS A 38 5.35 -4.48 -10.54
C CYS A 38 4.34 -4.77 -11.65
N LEU A 39 3.80 -3.74 -12.31
CA LEU A 39 2.78 -3.89 -13.34
C LEU A 39 3.28 -4.68 -14.57
N GLU A 40 4.58 -4.67 -14.86
CA GLU A 40 5.19 -5.46 -15.93
C GLU A 40 5.31 -6.95 -15.63
N ARG A 41 5.23 -7.36 -14.36
CA ARG A 41 5.57 -8.72 -13.91
C ARG A 41 4.45 -9.40 -13.13
N PHE A 42 3.50 -8.64 -12.59
CA PHE A 42 2.44 -9.10 -11.71
C PHE A 42 1.11 -8.46 -12.07
N GLU A 43 0.01 -9.14 -11.75
CA GLU A 43 -1.30 -8.50 -11.63
C GLU A 43 -1.32 -7.71 -10.31
N VAL A 44 -1.47 -6.38 -10.39
CA VAL A 44 -1.30 -5.49 -9.23
C VAL A 44 -2.64 -4.96 -8.77
N GLY A 45 -2.97 -5.18 -7.50
CA GLY A 45 -4.10 -4.53 -6.82
C GLY A 45 -3.61 -3.55 -5.76
N ILE A 46 -4.34 -2.44 -5.58
CA ILE A 46 -4.13 -1.55 -4.43
C ILE A 46 -5.12 -1.94 -3.34
N TRP A 47 -4.64 -2.13 -2.10
CA TRP A 47 -5.50 -2.36 -0.94
C TRP A 47 -5.13 -1.40 0.17
N SER A 48 -5.97 -0.41 0.44
CA SER A 48 -5.75 0.61 1.46
C SER A 48 -6.65 0.37 2.67
N SER A 49 -6.18 0.77 3.85
CA SER A 49 -7.02 0.87 5.07
C SER A 49 -7.64 2.26 5.23
N ALA A 50 -7.47 3.15 4.25
CA ALA A 50 -8.08 4.47 4.23
C ALA A 50 -9.47 4.41 3.58
N GLN A 51 -10.33 5.36 3.95
CA GLN A 51 -11.61 5.58 3.26
C GLN A 51 -11.38 5.77 1.76
N GLU A 52 -12.31 5.27 0.96
CA GLU A 52 -12.25 5.18 -0.50
C GLU A 52 -11.89 6.54 -1.12
N LYS A 53 -12.53 7.62 -0.64
CA LYS A 53 -12.25 8.99 -1.08
C LYS A 53 -10.78 9.44 -0.90
N ASN A 54 -10.10 8.94 0.13
CA ASN A 54 -8.67 9.22 0.35
C ASN A 54 -7.79 8.35 -0.55
N VAL A 55 -8.27 7.17 -0.93
CA VAL A 55 -7.58 6.31 -1.91
C VAL A 55 -7.63 6.95 -3.28
N ASP A 56 -8.80 7.42 -3.71
CA ASP A 56 -8.99 8.10 -5.00
C ASP A 56 -8.05 9.31 -5.14
N ALA A 57 -7.93 10.12 -4.09
CA ALA A 57 -7.00 11.24 -4.03
C ALA A 57 -5.54 10.85 -4.28
N VAL A 58 -5.08 9.72 -3.74
CA VAL A 58 -3.71 9.24 -3.96
C VAL A 58 -3.57 8.69 -5.38
N LEU A 59 -4.61 8.04 -5.91
CA LEU A 59 -4.62 7.54 -7.29
C LEU A 59 -4.63 8.65 -8.34
N ASP A 60 -5.09 9.85 -8.01
CA ASP A 60 -4.99 11.02 -8.90
C ASP A 60 -3.54 11.50 -9.09
N CYS A 61 -2.63 11.16 -8.18
CA CYS A 61 -1.19 11.41 -8.32
C CYS A 61 -0.47 10.30 -9.12
N MET A 62 -1.13 9.18 -9.38
CA MET A 62 -0.58 8.06 -10.14
C MET A 62 -0.65 8.36 -11.65
N LYS A 63 0.33 7.89 -12.43
CA LYS A 63 0.26 8.01 -13.88
C LYS A 63 -0.96 7.27 -14.43
N ALA A 64 -1.71 7.93 -15.31
CA ALA A 64 -2.97 7.39 -15.85
C ALA A 64 -2.81 6.01 -16.51
N ASN A 65 -1.72 5.79 -17.25
CA ASN A 65 -1.41 4.51 -17.89
C ASN A 65 -1.09 3.38 -16.90
N GLN A 66 -0.59 3.71 -15.71
CA GLN A 66 -0.39 2.73 -14.65
C GLN A 66 -1.71 2.44 -13.94
N ARG A 67 -2.51 3.46 -13.65
CA ARG A 67 -3.81 3.33 -12.99
C ARG A 67 -4.76 2.41 -13.75
N THR A 68 -4.82 2.51 -15.08
CA THR A 68 -5.69 1.65 -15.92
C THR A 68 -5.26 0.18 -15.97
N ARG A 69 -4.04 -0.14 -15.54
CA ARG A 69 -3.50 -1.51 -15.50
C ARG A 69 -3.70 -2.20 -14.15
N LEU A 70 -4.23 -1.50 -13.15
CA LEU A 70 -4.52 -2.09 -11.85
C LEU A 70 -5.65 -3.13 -11.96
N LEU A 71 -5.43 -4.31 -11.39
CA LEU A 71 -6.42 -5.37 -11.31
C LEU A 71 -7.64 -4.94 -10.47
N SER A 72 -7.38 -4.27 -9.35
CA SER A 72 -8.41 -3.69 -8.49
C SER A 72 -7.86 -2.60 -7.59
N VAL A 73 -8.78 -1.78 -7.06
CA VAL A 73 -8.51 -0.82 -6.00
C VAL A 73 -9.51 -1.06 -4.88
N TRP A 74 -9.00 -1.43 -3.72
CA TRP A 74 -9.74 -1.68 -2.49
C TRP A 74 -9.41 -0.63 -1.44
N GLY A 75 -10.45 -0.13 -0.78
CA GLY A 75 -10.36 0.79 0.34
C GLY A 75 -10.62 0.09 1.67
N GLN A 76 -10.91 0.90 2.68
CA GLN A 76 -11.20 0.45 4.02
C GLN A 76 -12.35 -0.56 4.07
N SER A 77 -13.38 -0.42 3.22
CA SER A 77 -14.56 -1.30 3.23
C SER A 77 -14.24 -2.77 2.92
N GLN A 78 -13.13 -3.07 2.24
CA GLN A 78 -12.69 -4.45 1.98
C GLN A 78 -11.80 -5.01 3.08
N CYS A 79 -11.27 -4.17 3.98
CA CYS A 79 -10.54 -4.65 5.15
C CYS A 79 -11.45 -5.44 6.10
N THR A 80 -10.86 -6.27 6.96
CA THR A 80 -11.56 -6.90 8.08
C THR A 80 -11.32 -6.07 9.33
N ASP A 81 -12.40 -5.63 9.96
CA ASP A 81 -12.39 -4.93 11.24
C ASP A 81 -12.96 -5.87 12.31
N TYR A 82 -12.11 -6.28 13.26
CA TYR A 82 -12.53 -7.08 14.41
C TYR A 82 -12.96 -6.23 15.61
N GLY A 83 -13.04 -4.90 15.45
CA GLY A 83 -13.36 -3.96 16.51
C GLY A 83 -12.18 -3.66 17.45
N PHE A 84 -11.00 -4.20 17.15
CA PHE A 84 -9.79 -3.89 17.91
C PHE A 84 -9.24 -2.52 17.55
N LYS A 85 -8.64 -1.88 18.54
CA LYS A 85 -7.97 -0.58 18.41
C LYS A 85 -6.50 -0.74 18.74
N SER A 86 -5.67 0.07 18.10
CA SER A 86 -4.24 0.13 18.41
C SER A 86 -4.02 0.51 19.88
N ILE A 87 -3.12 -0.20 20.54
CA ILE A 87 -2.71 0.10 21.93
C ILE A 87 -2.06 1.49 21.99
N GLU A 88 -1.21 1.82 21.01
CA GLU A 88 -0.51 3.10 20.91
C GLU A 88 -1.46 4.26 20.57
N LYS A 89 -2.45 4.01 19.72
CA LYS A 89 -3.45 5.00 19.30
C LYS A 89 -4.85 4.44 19.55
N ARG A 90 -5.35 4.66 20.77
CA ARG A 90 -6.64 4.11 21.25
C ARG A 90 -7.87 4.41 20.38
N MET A 91 -7.79 5.40 19.49
CA MET A 91 -8.88 5.71 18.55
C MET A 91 -8.67 5.14 17.15
N LYS A 92 -7.50 4.58 16.84
CA LYS A 92 -7.15 4.02 15.53
C LYS A 92 -7.62 2.56 15.46
N PRO A 93 -8.59 2.22 14.59
CA PRO A 93 -8.99 0.83 14.38
C PRO A 93 -7.86 0.00 13.78
N LEU A 94 -7.87 -1.30 14.06
CA LEU A 94 -6.96 -2.27 13.44
C LEU A 94 -7.69 -2.98 12.31
N PHE A 95 -7.27 -2.66 11.09
CA PHE A 95 -7.77 -3.27 9.86
C PHE A 95 -6.83 -4.38 9.39
N PHE A 96 -7.39 -5.55 9.10
CA PHE A 96 -6.69 -6.71 8.57
C PHE A 96 -7.01 -6.89 7.08
N LYS A 97 -6.05 -7.45 6.33
CA LYS A 97 -6.11 -7.66 4.89
C LYS A 97 -5.95 -9.14 4.59
N GLU A 98 -7.06 -9.87 4.66
CA GLU A 98 -7.07 -11.32 4.46
C GLU A 98 -7.06 -11.66 2.98
N LEU A 99 -5.96 -12.23 2.47
CA LEU A 99 -5.78 -12.57 1.05
C LEU A 99 -6.85 -13.54 0.52
N LYS A 100 -7.46 -14.36 1.40
CA LYS A 100 -8.62 -15.19 1.04
C LYS A 100 -9.78 -14.40 0.44
N LYS A 101 -9.97 -13.12 0.82
CA LYS A 101 -10.98 -12.24 0.22
C LYS A 101 -10.63 -11.94 -1.25
N VAL A 102 -9.35 -11.67 -1.53
CA VAL A 102 -8.84 -11.45 -2.89
C VAL A 102 -9.06 -12.71 -3.71
N TRP A 103 -8.63 -13.87 -3.20
CA TRP A 103 -8.78 -15.14 -3.90
C TRP A 103 -10.25 -15.46 -4.17
N HIS A 104 -11.16 -15.22 -3.22
CA HIS A 104 -12.58 -15.44 -3.43
C HIS A 104 -13.18 -14.47 -4.47
N HIS A 105 -12.80 -13.19 -4.41
CA HIS A 105 -13.29 -12.16 -5.33
C HIS A 105 -12.89 -12.46 -6.78
N PHE A 106 -11.70 -13.00 -7.00
CA PHE A 106 -11.20 -13.41 -8.31
C PHE A 106 -11.42 -14.91 -8.59
N GLU A 107 -12.48 -15.50 -8.05
CA GLU A 107 -12.94 -16.87 -8.34
C GLU A 107 -11.85 -17.95 -8.19
N LYS A 108 -10.94 -17.76 -7.23
CA LYS A 108 -9.78 -18.61 -6.94
C LYS A 108 -8.80 -18.76 -8.12
N LYS A 109 -8.74 -17.77 -9.02
CA LYS A 109 -7.68 -17.63 -10.03
C LYS A 109 -6.29 -17.54 -9.39
N HIS A 110 -6.23 -16.98 -8.18
CA HIS A 110 -5.02 -16.83 -7.35
C HIS A 110 -5.14 -17.59 -6.03
N SER A 111 -3.98 -17.78 -5.39
CA SER A 111 -3.79 -18.57 -4.19
C SER A 111 -2.62 -18.05 -3.35
N GLU A 112 -2.27 -18.77 -2.29
CA GLU A 112 -1.11 -18.47 -1.45
C GLU A 112 0.21 -18.47 -2.22
N SER A 113 0.38 -19.41 -3.16
CA SER A 113 1.67 -19.65 -3.83
C SER A 113 2.05 -18.59 -4.87
N ASP A 114 1.10 -17.77 -5.30
CA ASP A 114 1.28 -16.77 -6.38
C ASP A 114 0.84 -15.35 -5.97
N THR A 115 0.45 -15.15 -4.71
CA THR A 115 0.03 -13.84 -4.20
C THR A 115 1.03 -13.30 -3.19
N LEU A 116 1.42 -12.04 -3.36
CA LEU A 116 2.25 -11.30 -2.42
C LEU A 116 1.48 -10.10 -1.85
N LEU A 117 1.42 -9.99 -0.52
CA LEU A 117 0.97 -8.78 0.17
C LEU A 117 2.16 -7.96 0.65
N ILE A 118 2.21 -6.69 0.23
CA ILE A 118 3.18 -5.70 0.69
C ILE A 118 2.44 -4.69 1.56
N ASP A 119 2.87 -4.54 2.81
CA ASP A 119 2.27 -3.60 3.75
C ASP A 119 3.31 -3.07 4.76
N ASP A 120 3.10 -1.84 5.24
CA ASP A 120 4.00 -1.16 6.18
C ASP A 120 3.81 -1.64 7.63
N GLN A 121 2.67 -2.24 7.94
CA GLN A 121 2.32 -2.69 9.29
C GLN A 121 2.12 -4.19 9.33
N PRO A 122 2.92 -4.93 10.13
CA PRO A 122 2.90 -6.38 10.08
C PRO A 122 1.56 -6.98 10.49
N PHE A 123 0.86 -6.31 11.41
CA PHE A 123 -0.41 -6.80 11.92
C PHE A 123 -1.49 -6.94 10.84
N LYS A 124 -1.44 -6.14 9.76
CA LYS A 124 -2.46 -6.17 8.70
C LYS A 124 -2.50 -7.50 7.97
N ALA A 125 -1.39 -8.23 7.97
CA ALA A 125 -1.26 -9.51 7.30
C ALA A 125 -1.28 -10.72 8.23
N LEU A 126 -1.52 -10.56 9.54
CA LEU A 126 -1.43 -11.63 10.54
C LEU A 126 -2.32 -12.85 10.27
N LEU A 127 -3.36 -12.68 9.46
CA LEU A 127 -4.32 -13.72 9.12
C LEU A 127 -3.98 -14.44 7.81
N ASN A 128 -2.83 -14.13 7.23
CA ASN A 128 -2.33 -14.75 6.01
C ASN A 128 -1.19 -15.72 6.32
N PRO A 129 -0.96 -16.72 5.45
CA PRO A 129 0.21 -17.57 5.55
C PRO A 129 1.53 -16.79 5.44
N VAL A 130 2.58 -17.30 6.09
CA VAL A 130 3.88 -16.61 6.25
C VAL A 130 4.59 -16.36 4.91
N ILE A 131 4.39 -17.23 3.92
CA ILE A 131 5.10 -17.18 2.63
C ILE A 131 4.59 -16.05 1.73
N SER A 132 3.32 -15.66 1.85
CA SER A 132 2.68 -14.67 0.97
C SER A 132 2.81 -13.23 1.42
N THR A 133 3.58 -12.94 2.49
CA THR A 133 3.62 -11.60 3.09
C THR A 133 5.05 -11.08 3.17
N LEU A 134 5.33 -9.99 2.45
CA LEU A 134 6.57 -9.24 2.60
C LEU A 134 6.30 -7.97 3.40
N PHE A 135 6.97 -7.86 4.55
CA PHE A 135 6.93 -6.67 5.38
C PHE A 135 7.99 -5.68 4.90
N ILE A 136 7.57 -4.56 4.32
CA ILE A 136 8.47 -3.44 4.04
C ILE A 136 8.33 -2.46 5.20
N LEU A 137 9.25 -2.53 6.17
CA LEU A 137 9.36 -1.56 7.25
C LEU A 137 9.92 -0.24 6.70
N VAL A 138 9.09 0.52 5.98
CA VAL A 138 9.39 1.92 5.67
C VAL A 138 8.11 2.73 5.83
N ASN A 139 8.17 3.70 6.73
CA ASN A 139 7.04 4.50 7.18
C ASN A 139 6.39 5.34 6.06
N TYR A 140 5.06 5.28 6.02
CA TYR A 140 4.05 6.16 5.38
C TYR A 140 3.99 6.26 3.84
N LEU A 141 2.86 5.74 3.33
CA LEU A 141 2.14 6.04 2.07
C LEU A 141 2.99 6.09 0.78
N PHE A 142 2.96 4.93 0.10
CA PHE A 142 3.86 4.50 -0.98
C PHE A 142 5.31 4.47 -0.54
#